data_AF-A0A420EPR9-F1
#
_entry.id   AF-A0A420EPR9-F1
#
_cell.length_a   1.000
_cell.length_b   1.000
_cell.length_c   1.000
_cell.angle_alpha   90.00
_cell.angle_beta   90.00
_cell.angle_gamma   90.00
#
_symmetry.space_group_name_H-M   'P 1'
#
loop_
_entity.id
_entity.type
_entity.pdbx_description
1 polymer ?
#
loop_
_entity_poly.entity_id
_entity_poly.type
_entity_poly.pdbx_seq_one_letter_code
_entity_poly.pdbx_strand_id
1 'polypeptide(L)'
;MAARLAQVPAISLQHSIRHAAILLVAGPYRDADRPALRRLHDQLPHPRATVWWGAVPLAEAQDAVTIAQGDHPVARLRRLDRNLLRGERASEPDWLPDEPPNEWRGKGDHGQGGEGMMGGVPYGRPMAMMGEEMRDALMLDAMTITIGPFLRTLPPGLSLELTLQGDVIQQARVVTPAYPASGGASEPLLRAARMLESLGLPDLARRAQISAMRDSAEGLLAAARRCGALLALPAELADVRARLEAALRGGTAPDPGEEWLVDRLAGMEWQSALLRIASFDPATLAQIAPAAEPDEDEEDGDEKERAA
;
A
#
# COMPACT_ATOMS: atom_id res chain seq x y z
N MET A 1 8.11 -14.84 3.55
CA MET A 1 9.30 -14.81 2.66
C MET A 1 10.13 -13.55 2.84
N ALA A 2 9.57 -12.34 2.67
CA ALA A 2 10.30 -11.07 2.82
C ALA A 2 10.99 -10.85 4.17
N ALA A 3 10.34 -11.21 5.29
CA ALA A 3 10.95 -11.09 6.63
C ALA A 3 12.27 -11.90 6.75
N ARG A 4 12.37 -13.06 6.07
CA ARG A 4 13.60 -13.89 6.07
C ARG A 4 14.76 -13.18 5.39
N LEU A 5 14.48 -12.43 4.33
CA LEU A 5 15.48 -11.66 3.60
C LEU A 5 16.02 -10.49 4.43
N ALA A 6 15.18 -9.88 5.26
CA ALA A 6 15.57 -8.75 6.12
C ALA A 6 16.66 -9.08 7.15
N GLN A 7 16.88 -10.36 7.47
CA GLN A 7 17.90 -10.79 8.43
C GLN A 7 19.25 -11.11 7.78
N VAL A 8 19.29 -11.20 6.45
CA VAL A 8 20.51 -11.51 5.73
C VAL A 8 21.36 -10.24 5.71
N PRO A 9 22.56 -10.20 6.32
CA PRO A 9 23.35 -8.96 6.44
C PRO A 9 23.72 -8.33 5.09
N ALA A 10 23.74 -9.15 4.03
CA ALA A 10 24.01 -8.70 2.67
C ALA A 10 22.77 -8.14 1.93
N ILE A 11 21.61 -8.08 2.58
CA ILE A 11 20.36 -7.55 2.03
C ILE A 11 19.87 -6.42 2.92
N SER A 12 19.64 -5.25 2.33
CA SER A 12 19.00 -4.13 2.99
C SER A 12 17.63 -3.89 2.36
N LEU A 13 16.55 -4.09 3.13
CA LEU A 13 15.21 -3.73 2.70
C LEU A 13 14.99 -2.23 2.88
N GLN A 14 14.58 -1.56 1.82
CA GLN A 14 14.38 -0.12 1.80
C GLN A 14 12.94 0.25 2.16
N HIS A 15 12.77 1.35 2.88
CA HIS A 15 11.44 1.87 3.24
C HIS A 15 10.74 2.57 2.07
N SER A 16 11.53 3.12 1.14
CA SER A 16 11.04 3.77 -0.08
C SER A 16 11.64 3.07 -1.29
N ILE A 17 10.81 2.89 -2.32
CA ILE A 17 11.22 2.36 -3.62
C ILE A 17 12.33 3.21 -4.25
N ARG A 18 12.35 4.51 -3.93
CA ARG A 18 13.34 5.49 -4.42
C ARG A 18 14.74 5.31 -3.83
N HIS A 19 14.90 4.44 -2.83
CA HIS A 19 16.20 4.10 -2.24
C HIS A 19 16.67 2.69 -2.63
N ALA A 20 15.88 1.95 -3.41
CA ALA A 20 16.19 0.60 -3.85
C ALA A 20 16.78 0.58 -5.26
N ALA A 21 17.73 -0.32 -5.51
CA ALA A 21 18.22 -0.63 -6.85
C ALA A 21 17.52 -1.86 -7.47
N ILE A 22 16.93 -2.72 -6.63
CA ILE A 22 16.28 -3.95 -7.06
C ILE A 22 14.86 -4.03 -6.50
N LEU A 23 13.88 -4.23 -7.38
CA LEU A 23 12.52 -4.60 -7.03
C LEU A 23 12.41 -6.13 -6.97
N LEU A 24 12.05 -6.69 -5.83
CA LEU A 24 11.78 -8.13 -5.68
C LEU A 24 10.27 -8.38 -5.62
N VAL A 25 9.73 -8.98 -6.68
CA VAL A 25 8.33 -9.45 -6.73
C VAL A 25 8.29 -10.89 -6.22
N ALA A 26 7.76 -11.09 -5.01
CA ALA A 26 7.79 -12.38 -4.33
C ALA A 26 6.38 -13.00 -4.23
N GLY A 27 6.15 -14.09 -4.97
CA GLY A 27 4.89 -14.81 -5.02
C GLY A 27 3.89 -14.28 -6.06
N PRO A 28 2.72 -14.93 -6.17
CA PRO A 28 1.67 -14.53 -7.11
C PRO A 28 1.11 -13.15 -6.74
N TYR A 29 0.66 -12.42 -7.76
CA TYR A 29 -0.04 -11.15 -7.68
C TYR A 29 -1.27 -11.20 -8.62
N ARG A 30 -2.29 -10.36 -8.40
CA ARG A 30 -3.50 -10.36 -9.24
C ARG A 30 -3.28 -9.51 -10.49
N ASP A 31 -4.10 -9.74 -11.51
CA ASP A 31 -4.08 -8.89 -12.71
C ASP A 31 -4.41 -7.43 -12.40
N ALA A 32 -5.30 -7.19 -11.43
CA ALA A 32 -5.63 -5.84 -10.93
C ALA A 32 -4.42 -5.11 -10.29
N ASP A 33 -3.39 -5.82 -9.84
CA ASP A 33 -2.21 -5.21 -9.20
C ASP A 33 -1.12 -4.82 -10.23
N ARG A 34 -1.24 -5.25 -11.49
CA ARG A 34 -0.25 -4.98 -12.55
C ARG A 34 0.02 -3.48 -12.76
N PRO A 35 -0.99 -2.59 -12.82
CA PRO A 35 -0.74 -1.15 -12.98
C PRO A 35 0.07 -0.56 -11.83
N ALA A 36 -0.21 -0.98 -10.60
CA ALA A 36 0.54 -0.53 -9.42
C ALA A 36 1.98 -1.05 -9.43
N LEU A 37 2.20 -2.28 -9.91
CA LEU A 37 3.53 -2.85 -10.04
C LEU A 37 4.37 -2.10 -11.09
N ARG A 38 3.78 -1.73 -12.24
CA ARG A 38 4.42 -0.87 -13.24
C ARG A 38 4.83 0.48 -12.65
N ARG A 39 3.92 1.14 -11.95
CA ARG A 39 4.21 2.42 -11.28
C ARG A 39 5.31 2.31 -10.22
N LEU A 40 5.40 1.19 -9.50
CA LEU A 40 6.49 0.98 -8.56
C LEU A 40 7.82 0.81 -9.27
N HIS A 41 7.86 -0.04 -10.30
CA HIS A 41 9.06 -0.27 -11.10
C HIS A 41 9.63 1.04 -11.67
N ASP A 42 8.79 1.86 -12.29
CA ASP A 42 9.23 3.12 -12.91
C ASP A 42 9.64 4.19 -11.87
N GLN A 43 9.28 4.00 -10.59
CA GLN A 43 9.75 4.85 -9.49
C GLN A 43 11.11 4.42 -8.91
N LEU A 44 11.66 3.26 -9.28
CA LEU A 44 13.04 2.92 -8.89
C LEU A 44 14.03 3.84 -9.62
N PRO A 45 15.07 4.33 -8.92
CA PRO A 45 16.16 5.07 -9.54
C PRO A 45 17.00 4.16 -10.44
N HIS A 46 17.46 4.69 -11.56
CA HIS A 46 18.48 4.02 -12.37
C HIS A 46 19.86 4.02 -11.68
N PRO A 47 20.69 2.99 -11.88
CA PRO A 47 20.40 1.75 -12.58
C PRO A 47 19.52 0.80 -11.74
N ARG A 48 18.49 0.21 -12.36
CA ARG A 48 17.50 -0.64 -11.69
C ARG A 48 17.34 -2.01 -12.34
N ALA A 49 16.85 -2.97 -11.55
CA ALA A 49 16.39 -4.26 -12.06
C ALA A 49 15.23 -4.86 -11.24
N THR A 50 14.49 -5.77 -11.87
CA THR A 50 13.39 -6.50 -11.25
C THR A 50 13.70 -7.99 -11.16
N VAL A 51 13.43 -8.58 -10.01
CA VAL A 51 13.57 -10.02 -9.76
C VAL A 51 12.21 -10.63 -9.42
N TRP A 52 11.87 -11.70 -10.12
CA TRP A 52 10.60 -12.42 -9.99
C TRP A 52 10.84 -13.73 -9.25
N TRP A 53 10.44 -13.80 -7.98
CA TRP A 53 10.66 -14.97 -7.13
C TRP A 53 9.36 -15.71 -6.86
N GLY A 54 9.18 -16.85 -7.53
CA GLY A 54 7.91 -17.59 -7.51
C GLY A 54 6.76 -16.79 -8.12
N ALA A 55 7.07 -15.89 -9.05
CA ALA A 55 6.12 -14.98 -9.70
C ALA A 55 6.33 -15.04 -11.22
N VAL A 56 5.25 -14.84 -11.98
CA VAL A 56 5.32 -14.73 -13.44
C VAL A 56 5.69 -13.29 -13.81
N PRO A 57 6.73 -13.06 -14.64
CA PRO A 57 7.06 -11.73 -15.11
C PRO A 57 5.93 -11.06 -15.91
N LEU A 58 5.87 -9.74 -15.81
CA LEU A 58 5.07 -8.93 -16.74
C LEU A 58 5.63 -9.03 -18.17
N ALA A 59 4.77 -8.81 -19.17
CA ALA A 59 5.16 -8.93 -20.58
C ALA A 59 6.23 -7.88 -20.98
N GLU A 60 6.20 -6.73 -20.31
CA GLU A 60 7.11 -5.60 -20.46
C GLU A 60 8.50 -5.88 -19.87
N ALA A 61 8.64 -6.89 -19.00
CA ALA A 61 9.88 -7.22 -18.32
C ALA A 61 10.87 -7.92 -19.28
N GLN A 62 11.67 -7.10 -19.97
CA GLN A 62 12.76 -7.57 -20.83
C GLN A 62 13.88 -8.21 -19.98
N ASP A 63 14.46 -9.32 -20.48
CA ASP A 63 15.52 -10.07 -19.79
C ASP A 63 15.22 -10.35 -18.30
N ALA A 64 13.98 -10.76 -18.03
CA ALA A 64 13.45 -10.97 -16.68
C ALA A 64 14.30 -11.96 -15.87
N VAL A 65 14.71 -11.53 -14.67
CA VAL A 65 15.43 -12.40 -13.73
C VAL A 65 14.43 -13.18 -12.90
N THR A 66 14.23 -14.46 -13.21
CA THR A 66 13.30 -15.34 -12.48
C THR A 66 14.02 -16.22 -11.45
N ILE A 67 13.35 -16.56 -10.36
CA ILE A 67 13.81 -17.46 -9.30
C ILE A 67 12.65 -18.36 -8.94
N ALA A 68 12.85 -19.68 -8.90
CA ALA A 68 11.79 -20.60 -8.50
C ALA A 68 11.41 -20.39 -7.03
N GLN A 69 10.15 -20.66 -6.68
CA GLN A 69 9.62 -20.44 -5.33
C GLN A 69 10.42 -21.19 -4.23
N GLY A 70 10.97 -22.37 -4.57
CA GLY A 70 11.78 -23.18 -3.66
C GLY A 70 13.23 -22.70 -3.47
N ASP A 71 13.72 -21.80 -4.33
CA ASP A 71 15.11 -21.38 -4.32
C ASP A 71 15.35 -20.18 -3.40
N HIS A 72 16.58 -20.05 -2.90
CA HIS A 72 16.97 -18.92 -2.05
C HIS A 72 17.51 -17.74 -2.89
N PRO A 73 16.88 -16.55 -2.85
CA PRO A 73 17.15 -15.51 -3.85
C PRO A 73 18.45 -14.72 -3.60
N VAL A 74 19.03 -14.80 -2.40
CA VAL A 74 20.15 -13.92 -1.96
C VAL A 74 21.36 -13.96 -2.88
N ALA A 75 21.80 -15.15 -3.30
CA ALA A 75 22.99 -15.24 -4.16
C ALA A 75 22.77 -14.55 -5.51
N ARG A 76 21.56 -14.67 -6.07
CA ARG A 76 21.17 -14.05 -7.33
C ARG A 76 20.98 -12.54 -7.18
N LEU A 77 20.35 -12.07 -6.11
CA LEU A 77 20.24 -10.65 -5.77
C LEU A 77 21.61 -9.96 -5.65
N ARG A 78 22.55 -10.57 -4.91
CA ARG A 78 23.92 -10.03 -4.75
C ARG A 78 24.70 -9.99 -6.06
N ARG A 79 24.50 -10.97 -6.94
CA ARG A 79 25.13 -10.96 -8.26
C ARG A 79 24.55 -9.85 -9.12
N LEU A 80 23.22 -9.73 -9.13
CA LEU A 80 22.52 -8.71 -9.90
C LEU A 80 22.94 -7.29 -9.50
N ASP A 81 22.95 -7.01 -8.20
CA ASP A 81 23.40 -5.73 -7.63
C ASP A 81 24.82 -5.37 -8.07
N ARG A 82 25.77 -6.29 -7.93
CA ARG A 82 27.15 -6.08 -8.42
C ARG A 82 27.23 -5.85 -9.92
N ASN A 83 26.44 -6.56 -10.70
CA ASN A 83 26.43 -6.41 -12.15
C ASN A 83 25.87 -5.03 -12.56
N LEU A 84 24.83 -4.53 -11.89
CA LEU A 84 24.31 -3.18 -12.10
C LEU A 84 25.36 -2.12 -11.73
N LEU A 85 25.98 -2.24 -10.56
CA LEU A 85 27.01 -1.28 -10.10
C LEU A 85 28.24 -1.23 -11.00
N ARG A 86 28.58 -2.33 -11.67
CA ARG A 86 29.71 -2.41 -12.61
C ARG A 86 29.34 -2.06 -14.05
N GLY A 87 28.06 -1.81 -14.34
CA GLY A 87 27.56 -1.65 -15.71
C GLY A 87 27.63 -2.94 -16.56
N GLU A 88 27.84 -4.10 -15.94
CA GLU A 88 27.81 -5.42 -16.62
C GLU A 88 26.38 -5.83 -16.99
N ARG A 89 25.37 -5.19 -16.40
CA ARG A 89 23.96 -5.30 -16.79
C ARG A 89 23.41 -3.89 -17.05
N ALA A 90 22.72 -3.73 -18.17
CA ALA A 90 21.99 -2.50 -18.48
C ALA A 90 20.83 -2.31 -17.47
N SER A 91 20.53 -1.06 -17.13
CA SER A 91 19.32 -0.77 -16.37
C SER A 91 18.09 -1.16 -17.17
N GLU A 92 17.05 -1.63 -16.47
CA GLU A 92 15.74 -1.84 -17.10
C GLU A 92 15.14 -0.51 -17.56
N PRO A 93 14.53 -0.44 -18.77
CA PRO A 93 13.86 0.75 -19.30
C PRO A 93 12.53 0.99 -18.58
N ASP A 94 11.87 2.13 -18.77
CA ASP A 94 10.52 2.36 -18.26
C ASP A 94 9.50 1.40 -18.88
N TRP A 95 8.54 0.93 -18.06
CA TRP A 95 7.44 0.08 -18.52
C TRP A 95 6.21 0.88 -18.93
N LEU A 96 6.01 2.05 -18.33
CA LEU A 96 4.97 2.99 -18.71
C LEU A 96 5.49 3.93 -19.80
N PRO A 97 4.61 4.37 -20.72
CA PRO A 97 4.97 5.39 -21.70
C PRO A 97 5.33 6.70 -20.99
N ASP A 98 6.31 7.42 -21.54
CA ASP A 98 6.64 8.79 -21.14
C ASP A 98 5.65 9.77 -21.77
N GLU A 99 4.39 9.64 -21.34
CA GLU A 99 3.27 10.46 -21.79
C GLU A 99 2.58 11.07 -20.57
N PRO A 100 2.09 12.32 -20.67
CA PRO A 100 1.30 12.91 -19.61
C PRO A 100 0.11 12.00 -19.27
N PRO A 101 -0.17 11.76 -17.97
CA PRO A 101 -1.23 10.83 -17.57
C PRO A 101 -2.62 11.29 -18.01
N ASN A 102 -2.79 12.58 -18.32
CA ASN A 102 -3.99 13.10 -18.97
C ASN A 102 -3.58 13.98 -20.14
N GLU A 103 -4.36 13.93 -21.21
CA GLU A 103 -4.20 14.84 -22.35
C GLU A 103 -4.30 16.30 -21.91
N TRP A 104 -3.40 17.13 -22.42
CA TRP A 104 -3.41 18.56 -22.15
C TRP A 104 -4.64 19.22 -22.78
N ARG A 105 -5.61 19.64 -21.95
CA ARG A 105 -6.82 20.38 -22.38
C ARG A 105 -6.66 21.89 -22.12
N GLY A 106 -5.74 22.53 -22.82
CA GLY A 106 -5.59 24.00 -22.80
C GLY A 106 -6.63 24.67 -23.69
N LYS A 107 -7.75 25.15 -23.14
CA LYS A 107 -8.64 26.10 -23.83
C LYS A 107 -8.21 27.53 -23.53
N GLY A 108 -7.36 28.09 -24.39
CA GLY A 108 -6.99 29.50 -24.36
C GLY A 108 -6.04 29.84 -25.51
N ASP A 109 -6.19 31.03 -26.10
CA ASP A 109 -5.46 31.47 -27.30
C ASP A 109 -3.93 31.50 -27.15
N HIS A 110 -3.42 31.33 -25.92
CA HIS A 110 -2.00 31.34 -25.59
C HIS A 110 -1.52 30.12 -24.80
N GLY A 111 -2.29 29.02 -24.81
CA GLY A 111 -1.90 27.80 -24.08
C GLY A 111 -1.87 27.96 -22.56
N GLN A 112 -2.49 29.03 -22.05
CA GLN A 112 -2.77 29.22 -20.62
C GLN A 112 -4.12 28.55 -20.31
N GLY A 113 -4.24 27.91 -19.15
CA GLY A 113 -5.39 27.11 -18.74
C GLY A 113 -6.75 27.82 -18.90
N GLY A 114 -7.79 26.99 -19.03
CA GLY A 114 -9.17 27.37 -19.34
C GLY A 114 -9.74 28.60 -18.62
N GLU A 115 -10.71 29.24 -19.28
CA GLU A 115 -11.53 30.32 -18.71
C GLU A 115 -12.08 29.92 -17.33
N GLY A 116 -11.47 30.44 -16.26
CA GLY A 116 -11.95 30.30 -14.89
C GLY A 116 -10.88 29.80 -13.92
N MET A 117 -10.35 30.72 -13.12
CA MET A 117 -9.42 30.44 -12.01
C MET A 117 -9.99 29.53 -10.90
N MET A 118 -11.26 29.10 -11.00
CA MET A 118 -12.00 28.39 -9.95
C MET A 118 -12.77 27.15 -10.45
N GLY A 119 -12.57 26.70 -11.69
CA GLY A 119 -13.38 25.59 -12.25
C GLY A 119 -12.77 24.81 -13.42
N GLY A 120 -11.47 24.98 -13.67
CA GLY A 120 -10.78 24.25 -14.73
C GLY A 120 -10.46 22.79 -14.37
N VAL A 121 -9.90 22.07 -15.34
CA VAL A 121 -9.33 20.72 -15.18
C VAL A 121 -7.80 20.81 -15.41
N PRO A 122 -7.01 21.38 -14.48
CA PRO A 122 -5.57 21.57 -14.68
C PRO A 122 -4.88 20.21 -14.85
N TYR A 123 -4.05 20.07 -15.89
CA TYR A 123 -3.35 18.81 -16.20
C TYR A 123 -4.30 17.60 -16.32
N GLY A 124 -5.55 17.84 -16.77
CA GLY A 124 -6.58 16.82 -16.93
C GLY A 124 -7.06 16.18 -15.63
N ARG A 125 -6.70 16.73 -14.47
CA ARG A 125 -7.29 16.35 -13.18
C ARG A 125 -8.35 17.36 -12.79
N PRO A 126 -9.55 16.93 -12.37
CA PRO A 126 -10.53 17.83 -11.78
C PRO A 126 -9.86 18.62 -10.66
N MET A 127 -10.09 19.93 -10.63
CA MET A 127 -9.72 20.73 -9.47
C MET A 127 -10.43 20.14 -8.25
N ALA A 128 -9.71 19.97 -7.15
CA ALA A 128 -10.32 19.57 -5.90
C ALA A 128 -11.36 20.63 -5.51
N MET A 129 -12.61 20.21 -5.37
CA MET A 129 -13.70 21.11 -5.00
C MET A 129 -13.87 21.11 -3.49
N MET A 130 -14.47 22.18 -2.96
CA MET A 130 -14.81 22.25 -1.53
C MET A 130 -15.73 21.08 -1.18
N GLY A 131 -15.35 20.28 -0.19
CA GLY A 131 -16.19 19.21 0.36
C GLY A 131 -17.29 19.74 1.28
N GLU A 132 -18.29 18.90 1.59
CA GLU A 132 -19.22 19.18 2.68
C GLU A 132 -18.48 19.15 4.04
N GLU A 133 -18.95 19.98 4.96
CA GLU A 133 -18.34 20.15 6.28
C GLU A 133 -18.59 18.93 7.18
N MET A 134 -17.59 18.50 7.97
CA MET A 134 -17.71 17.35 8.88
C MET A 134 -17.17 17.55 10.31
N ARG A 135 -16.45 18.64 10.64
CA ARG A 135 -15.75 18.75 11.94
C ARG A 135 -15.69 20.16 12.54
N ASP A 136 -15.04 21.09 11.88
CA ASP A 136 -14.54 22.34 12.47
C ASP A 136 -14.99 23.61 11.74
N ALA A 137 -16.03 23.51 10.91
CA ALA A 137 -16.55 24.60 10.08
C ALA A 137 -15.54 25.14 9.03
N LEU A 138 -14.43 24.43 8.80
CA LEU A 138 -13.49 24.76 7.73
C LEU A 138 -13.78 23.91 6.49
N MET A 139 -14.39 24.55 5.49
CA MET A 139 -14.49 23.98 4.15
C MET A 139 -13.06 23.92 3.58
N LEU A 140 -12.56 22.72 3.29
CA LEU A 140 -11.28 22.49 2.62
C LEU A 140 -11.53 21.74 1.30
N ASP A 141 -10.54 21.80 0.42
CA ASP A 141 -10.54 21.05 -0.83
C ASP A 141 -10.59 19.55 -0.55
N ALA A 142 -11.52 18.85 -1.21
CA ALA A 142 -11.63 17.41 -1.17
C ALA A 142 -10.78 16.77 -2.27
N MET A 143 -9.86 15.88 -1.88
CA MET A 143 -8.94 15.20 -2.78
C MET A 143 -9.20 13.68 -2.77
N THR A 144 -9.51 13.12 -3.94
CA THR A 144 -9.64 11.66 -4.11
C THR A 144 -8.29 11.05 -4.50
N ILE A 145 -7.85 10.05 -3.74
CA ILE A 145 -6.60 9.32 -3.98
C ILE A 145 -6.79 7.81 -3.85
N THR A 146 -6.05 7.04 -4.64
CA THR A 146 -5.92 5.59 -4.45
C THR A 146 -4.61 5.25 -3.76
N ILE A 147 -4.71 4.49 -2.68
CA ILE A 147 -3.57 4.00 -1.88
C ILE A 147 -3.52 2.47 -1.91
N GLY A 148 -2.32 1.89 -1.87
CA GLY A 148 -2.13 0.44 -2.01
C GLY A 148 -1.82 0.03 -3.47
N PRO A 149 -1.77 -1.28 -3.79
CA PRO A 149 -1.89 -2.45 -2.90
C PRO A 149 -0.58 -2.81 -2.16
N PHE A 150 0.49 -2.05 -2.40
CA PHE A 150 1.85 -2.33 -1.92
C PHE A 150 2.36 -1.35 -0.85
N LEU A 151 1.46 -0.53 -0.28
CA LEU A 151 1.81 0.39 0.80
C LEU A 151 2.12 -0.41 2.07
N ARG A 152 3.34 -0.27 2.62
CA ARG A 152 3.85 -1.12 3.73
C ARG A 152 3.00 -1.10 5.01
N THR A 153 2.32 0.01 5.28
CA THR A 153 1.46 0.17 6.46
C THR A 153 0.10 -0.49 6.26
N LEU A 154 -0.31 -0.75 5.02
CA LEU A 154 -1.53 -1.49 4.72
C LEU A 154 -1.26 -3.00 4.71
N PRO A 155 -2.29 -3.80 5.05
CA PRO A 155 -2.34 -5.23 4.75
C PRO A 155 -2.02 -5.49 3.27
N PRO A 156 -1.15 -6.47 2.95
CA PRO A 156 -0.75 -6.74 1.57
C PRO A 156 -1.95 -6.97 0.66
N GLY A 157 -1.95 -6.34 -0.52
CA GLY A 157 -3.02 -6.49 -1.50
C GLY A 157 -4.18 -5.51 -1.32
N LEU A 158 -4.36 -4.92 -0.14
CA LEU A 158 -5.47 -3.98 0.09
C LEU A 158 -5.21 -2.66 -0.64
N SER A 159 -6.13 -2.26 -1.51
CA SER A 159 -6.16 -0.95 -2.14
C SER A 159 -7.46 -0.23 -1.78
N LEU A 160 -7.34 1.02 -1.34
CA LEU A 160 -8.47 1.88 -1.00
C LEU A 160 -8.44 3.13 -1.88
N GLU A 161 -9.61 3.53 -2.37
CA GLU A 161 -9.85 4.86 -2.87
C GLU A 161 -10.48 5.68 -1.75
N LEU A 162 -9.89 6.84 -1.48
CA LEU A 162 -10.26 7.70 -0.37
C LEU A 162 -10.48 9.10 -0.88
N THR A 163 -11.58 9.72 -0.45
CA THR A 163 -11.78 11.16 -0.55
C THR A 163 -11.38 11.78 0.79
N LEU A 164 -10.33 12.61 0.77
CA LEU A 164 -9.78 13.26 1.96
C LEU A 164 -10.09 14.77 1.94
N GLN A 165 -10.49 15.30 3.09
CA GLN A 165 -10.56 16.74 3.32
C GLN A 165 -9.57 17.09 4.44
N GLY A 166 -8.42 17.65 4.07
CA GLY A 166 -7.28 17.70 4.99
C GLY A 166 -6.81 16.29 5.33
N ASP A 167 -6.85 15.93 6.61
CA ASP A 167 -6.55 14.59 7.11
C ASP A 167 -7.81 13.76 7.42
N VAL A 168 -9.02 14.29 7.24
CA VAL A 168 -10.26 13.58 7.52
C VAL A 168 -10.74 12.80 6.29
N ILE A 169 -11.13 11.55 6.49
CA ILE A 169 -11.73 10.72 5.44
C ILE A 169 -13.20 11.08 5.30
N GLN A 170 -13.57 11.57 4.12
CA GLN A 170 -14.97 11.86 3.73
C GLN A 170 -15.66 10.60 3.22
N GLN A 171 -14.97 9.87 2.33
CA GLN A 171 -15.47 8.65 1.70
C GLN A 171 -14.33 7.65 1.56
N ALA A 172 -14.68 6.36 1.61
CA ALA A 172 -13.75 5.27 1.39
C ALA A 172 -14.41 4.17 0.55
N ARG A 173 -13.68 3.67 -0.44
CA ARG A 173 -14.08 2.55 -1.28
C ARG A 173 -12.95 1.52 -1.36
N VAL A 174 -13.29 0.24 -1.29
CA VAL A 174 -12.32 -0.84 -1.51
C VAL A 174 -12.17 -1.07 -3.01
N VAL A 175 -10.98 -0.79 -3.54
CA VAL A 175 -10.64 -1.03 -4.95
C VAL A 175 -10.20 -2.47 -5.14
N THR A 176 -9.33 -2.96 -4.26
CA THR A 176 -8.96 -4.38 -4.20
C THR A 176 -8.86 -4.85 -2.76
N PRO A 177 -9.38 -6.04 -2.41
CA PRO A 177 -9.34 -6.55 -1.05
C PRO A 177 -7.91 -6.95 -0.66
N ALA A 178 -7.65 -7.15 0.63
CA ALA A 178 -6.39 -7.74 1.08
C ALA A 178 -6.16 -9.13 0.44
N TYR A 179 -4.90 -9.50 0.20
CA TYR A 179 -4.60 -10.86 -0.22
C TYR A 179 -5.05 -11.85 0.85
N PRO A 180 -5.57 -13.03 0.47
CA PRO A 180 -5.95 -14.04 1.43
C PRO A 180 -4.75 -14.39 2.32
N ALA A 181 -4.98 -14.48 3.63
CA ALA A 181 -3.93 -14.82 4.57
C ALA A 181 -3.33 -16.18 4.19
N SER A 182 -2.00 -16.28 4.17
CA SER A 182 -1.31 -17.56 4.03
C SER A 182 -1.46 -18.49 5.26
N GLY A 183 -2.34 -18.16 6.21
CA GLY A 183 -2.77 -19.02 7.32
C GLY A 183 -1.71 -19.34 8.38
N GLY A 184 -0.64 -18.56 8.48
CA GLY A 184 0.50 -18.86 9.35
C GLY A 184 0.37 -18.33 10.79
N ALA A 185 0.96 -19.05 11.75
CA ALA A 185 1.12 -18.63 13.16
C ALA A 185 1.83 -17.27 13.35
N SER A 186 2.51 -16.79 12.30
CA SER A 186 3.23 -15.52 12.28
C SER A 186 2.34 -14.29 12.09
N GLU A 187 1.09 -14.43 11.64
CA GLU A 187 0.24 -13.30 11.27
C GLU A 187 -0.01 -12.29 12.41
N PRO A 188 -0.30 -12.70 13.67
CA PRO A 188 -0.42 -11.77 14.78
C PRO A 188 0.79 -10.83 14.92
N LEU A 189 1.99 -11.35 14.76
CA LEU A 189 3.22 -10.59 14.91
C LEU A 189 3.51 -9.70 13.69
N LEU A 190 3.10 -10.11 12.49
CA LEU A 190 3.13 -9.25 11.29
C LEU A 190 2.12 -8.10 11.40
N ARG A 191 0.94 -8.35 11.96
CA ARG A 191 -0.07 -7.34 12.28
C ARG A 191 0.45 -6.33 13.30
N ALA A 192 1.07 -6.80 14.38
CA ALA A 192 1.75 -5.94 15.34
C ALA A 192 2.81 -5.07 14.66
N ALA A 193 3.62 -5.64 13.77
CA ALA A 193 4.64 -4.89 13.04
C ALA A 193 4.06 -3.74 12.20
N ARG A 194 2.94 -3.95 11.48
CA ARG A 194 2.28 -2.90 10.68
C ARG A 194 1.77 -1.74 11.55
N MET A 195 1.13 -2.06 12.68
CA MET A 195 0.67 -1.04 13.63
C MET A 195 1.83 -0.25 14.24
N LEU A 196 2.91 -0.94 14.65
CA LEU A 196 4.10 -0.30 15.21
C LEU A 196 4.83 0.60 14.21
N GLU A 197 4.90 0.20 12.94
CA GLU A 197 5.42 1.07 11.87
C GLU A 197 4.57 2.34 11.73
N SER A 198 3.24 2.20 11.76
CA SER A 198 2.30 3.33 11.67
C SER A 198 2.41 4.27 12.88
N LEU A 199 2.73 3.74 14.07
CA LEU A 199 3.02 4.52 15.28
C LEU A 199 4.40 5.20 15.27
N GLY A 200 5.19 5.07 14.19
CA GLY A 200 6.54 5.64 14.11
C GLY A 200 7.57 4.88 14.95
N LEU A 201 7.36 3.57 15.19
CA LEU A 201 8.25 2.69 15.95
C LEU A 201 8.90 1.61 15.06
N PRO A 202 9.69 1.99 14.04
CA PRO A 202 10.20 1.06 13.01
C PRO A 202 11.12 -0.03 13.58
N ASP A 203 11.90 0.26 14.62
CA ASP A 203 12.76 -0.75 15.24
C ASP A 203 11.96 -1.81 15.99
N LEU A 204 10.87 -1.41 16.66
CA LEU A 204 9.99 -2.36 17.33
C LEU A 204 9.17 -3.17 16.30
N ALA A 205 8.76 -2.53 15.20
CA ALA A 205 8.14 -3.22 14.06
C ALA A 205 9.08 -4.27 13.46
N ARG A 206 10.36 -3.93 13.23
CA ARG A 206 11.40 -4.88 12.76
C ARG A 206 11.58 -6.03 13.74
N ARG A 207 11.60 -5.76 15.05
CA ARG A 207 11.67 -6.81 16.08
C ARG A 207 10.46 -7.74 16.01
N ALA A 208 9.24 -7.21 15.85
CA ALA A 208 8.04 -8.02 15.70
C ALA A 208 8.09 -8.91 14.44
N GLN A 209 8.62 -8.41 13.31
CA GLN A 209 8.83 -9.22 12.10
C GLN A 209 9.84 -10.37 12.30
N ILE A 210 10.93 -10.11 13.02
CA ILE A 210 11.93 -11.13 13.37
C ILE A 210 11.29 -12.20 14.27
N SER A 211 10.53 -11.76 15.28
CA SER A 211 9.77 -12.63 16.18
C SER A 211 8.74 -13.49 15.45
N ALA A 212 8.03 -12.93 14.46
CA ALA A 212 7.07 -13.64 13.62
C ALA A 212 7.70 -14.83 12.89
N MET A 213 8.97 -14.71 12.48
CA MET A 213 9.69 -15.81 11.83
C MET A 213 10.17 -16.89 12.80
N ARG A 214 10.44 -16.50 14.04
CA ARG A 214 10.88 -17.41 15.12
C ARG A 214 9.70 -18.06 15.83
N ASP A 215 8.48 -17.69 15.44
CA ASP A 215 7.23 -18.08 16.09
C ASP A 215 7.27 -17.81 17.61
N SER A 216 7.77 -16.62 17.99
CA SER A 216 7.95 -16.25 19.39
C SER A 216 7.64 -14.78 19.64
N ALA A 217 6.67 -14.53 20.51
CA ALA A 217 6.24 -13.20 20.95
C ALA A 217 7.02 -12.67 22.17
N GLU A 218 8.04 -13.39 22.63
CA GLU A 218 8.68 -13.15 23.92
C GLU A 218 9.24 -11.71 24.05
N GLY A 219 8.84 -11.02 25.13
CA GLY A 219 9.32 -9.68 25.47
C GLY A 219 8.84 -8.54 24.57
N LEU A 220 8.06 -8.80 23.51
CA LEU A 220 7.54 -7.74 22.62
C LEU A 220 6.55 -6.83 23.34
N LEU A 221 5.57 -7.39 24.05
CA LEU A 221 4.60 -6.62 24.82
C LEU A 221 5.28 -5.74 25.89
N ALA A 222 6.27 -6.30 26.60
CA ALA A 222 7.02 -5.55 27.60
C ALA A 222 7.84 -4.40 26.98
N ALA A 223 8.38 -4.59 25.78
CA ALA A 223 9.05 -3.52 25.04
C ALA A 223 8.05 -2.44 24.58
N ALA A 224 6.91 -2.82 24.01
CA ALA A 224 5.86 -1.91 23.57
C ALA A 224 5.31 -1.05 24.72
N ARG A 225 5.11 -1.64 25.91
CA ARG A 225 4.71 -0.90 27.11
C ARG A 225 5.76 0.12 27.54
N ARG A 226 7.04 -0.27 27.57
CA ARG A 226 8.14 0.61 27.99
C ARG A 226 8.36 1.80 27.06
N CYS A 227 8.11 1.65 25.76
CA CYS A 227 8.21 2.75 24.80
C CYS A 227 6.88 3.52 24.62
N GLY A 228 5.86 3.23 25.44
CA GLY A 228 4.58 3.95 25.38
C GLY A 228 3.70 3.64 24.16
N ALA A 229 3.98 2.59 23.38
CA ALA A 229 3.24 2.29 22.14
C ALA A 229 1.72 2.14 22.37
N LEU A 230 1.33 1.49 23.48
CA LEU A 230 -0.08 1.32 23.85
C LEU A 230 -0.72 2.61 24.38
N LEU A 231 0.09 3.54 24.93
CA LEU A 231 -0.37 4.83 25.45
C LEU A 231 -0.51 5.88 24.34
N ALA A 232 0.25 5.73 23.25
CA ALA A 232 0.20 6.61 22.08
C ALA A 232 -1.11 6.48 21.27
N LEU A 233 -1.87 5.39 21.48
CA LEU A 233 -3.18 5.23 20.85
C LEU A 233 -4.22 6.12 21.55
N PRO A 234 -5.01 6.91 20.81
CA PRO A 234 -6.13 7.67 21.37
C PRO A 234 -7.18 6.78 22.06
N ALA A 235 -8.08 7.40 22.83
CA ALA A 235 -9.10 6.67 23.61
C ALA A 235 -10.16 6.04 22.70
N GLU A 236 -10.52 6.72 21.62
CA GLU A 236 -11.41 6.29 20.54
C GLU A 236 -10.88 5.07 19.76
N LEU A 237 -9.60 4.72 19.94
CA LEU A 237 -8.94 3.53 19.37
C LEU A 237 -8.69 2.45 20.45
N ALA A 238 -9.54 2.37 21.47
CA ALA A 238 -9.44 1.33 22.51
C ALA A 238 -9.50 -0.10 21.95
N ASP A 239 -10.31 -0.33 20.90
CA ASP A 239 -10.40 -1.62 20.20
C ASP A 239 -9.08 -1.97 19.49
N VAL A 240 -8.49 -1.00 18.79
CA VAL A 240 -7.18 -1.13 18.14
C VAL A 240 -6.08 -1.40 19.16
N ARG A 241 -6.13 -0.73 20.32
CA ARG A 241 -5.20 -0.97 21.43
C ARG A 241 -5.28 -2.41 21.93
N ALA A 242 -6.49 -2.92 22.13
CA ALA A 242 -6.70 -4.31 22.53
C ALA A 242 -6.18 -5.29 21.46
N ARG A 243 -6.42 -5.02 20.18
CA ARG A 243 -5.89 -5.82 19.04
C ARG A 243 -4.36 -5.81 18.99
N LEU A 244 -3.72 -4.65 19.21
CA LEU A 244 -2.27 -4.53 19.28
C LEU A 244 -1.71 -5.33 20.46
N GLU A 245 -2.34 -5.25 21.63
CA GLU A 245 -1.91 -6.00 22.80
C GLU A 245 -2.05 -7.51 22.63
N ALA A 246 -3.12 -7.98 21.99
CA ALA A 246 -3.30 -9.38 21.63
C ALA A 246 -2.26 -9.83 20.59
N ALA A 247 -2.05 -9.03 19.55
CA ALA A 247 -1.06 -9.27 18.50
C ALA A 247 0.37 -9.42 19.07
N LEU A 248 0.76 -8.55 19.99
CA LEU A 248 2.08 -8.58 20.68
C LEU A 248 2.27 -9.79 21.59
N ARG A 249 1.20 -10.54 21.90
CA ARG A 249 1.25 -11.84 22.60
C ARG A 249 1.23 -13.04 21.65
N GLY A 250 1.14 -12.81 20.34
CA GLY A 250 0.92 -13.87 19.34
C GLY A 250 -0.54 -14.32 19.24
N GLY A 251 -1.49 -13.58 19.80
CA GLY A 251 -2.91 -13.93 19.81
C GLY A 251 -3.67 -13.48 18.55
N THR A 252 -4.77 -14.16 18.26
CA THR A 252 -5.72 -13.75 17.23
C THR A 252 -6.37 -12.41 17.58
N ALA A 253 -6.83 -11.68 16.57
CA ALA A 253 -7.64 -10.50 16.83
C ALA A 253 -9.02 -10.94 17.37
N PRO A 254 -9.67 -10.14 18.23
CA PRO A 254 -11.09 -10.28 18.51
C PRO A 254 -11.90 -10.07 17.22
N ASP A 255 -13.09 -10.67 17.19
CA ASP A 255 -14.08 -10.50 16.13
C ASP A 255 -14.25 -9.01 15.76
N PRO A 256 -14.17 -8.64 14.46
CA PRO A 256 -14.41 -7.26 14.02
C PRO A 256 -15.84 -6.75 14.31
N GLY A 257 -16.82 -7.64 14.55
CA GLY A 257 -18.24 -7.32 14.55
C GLY A 257 -18.83 -7.30 13.13
N GLU A 258 -20.07 -6.82 13.00
CA GLU A 258 -20.86 -6.94 11.76
C GLU A 258 -20.69 -5.78 10.76
N GLU A 259 -20.03 -4.68 11.14
CA GLU A 259 -19.92 -3.49 10.29
C GLU A 259 -18.80 -3.61 9.24
N TRP A 260 -19.06 -3.06 8.06
CA TRP A 260 -18.07 -2.97 6.99
C TRP A 260 -16.93 -2.02 7.36
N LEU A 261 -15.74 -2.28 6.82
CA LEU A 261 -14.56 -1.46 7.10
C LEU A 261 -14.78 -0.01 6.68
N VAL A 262 -15.31 0.22 5.47
CA VAL A 262 -15.47 1.56 4.88
C VAL A 262 -16.40 2.46 5.70
N ASP A 263 -17.47 1.89 6.26
CA ASP A 263 -18.42 2.60 7.13
C ASP A 263 -17.74 3.13 8.40
N ARG A 264 -16.71 2.42 8.88
CA ARG A 264 -15.93 2.83 10.04
C ARG A 264 -14.85 3.87 9.73
N LEU A 265 -14.52 4.10 8.47
CA LEU A 265 -13.44 5.03 8.08
C LEU A 265 -13.95 6.46 7.89
N ALA A 266 -15.20 6.64 7.46
CA ALA A 266 -15.78 7.96 7.27
C ALA A 266 -15.75 8.76 8.59
N GLY A 267 -15.31 10.02 8.52
CA GLY A 267 -15.11 10.91 9.66
C GLY A 267 -13.84 10.65 10.49
N MET A 268 -13.07 9.59 10.21
CA MET A 268 -11.80 9.36 10.89
C MET A 268 -10.68 10.21 10.31
N GLU A 269 -9.76 10.64 11.16
CA GLU A 269 -8.45 11.11 10.72
C GLU A 269 -7.67 9.96 10.06
N TRP A 270 -6.94 10.28 9.00
CA TRP A 270 -6.17 9.38 8.16
C TRP A 270 -5.23 8.48 8.97
N GLN A 271 -4.55 9.06 9.97
CA GLN A 271 -3.63 8.31 10.83
C GLN A 271 -4.36 7.29 11.72
N SER A 272 -5.54 7.64 12.23
CA SER A 272 -6.39 6.76 13.03
C SER A 272 -6.99 5.64 12.17
N ALA A 273 -7.39 5.97 10.95
CA ALA A 273 -7.86 5.01 9.94
C ALA A 273 -6.77 3.99 9.59
N LEU A 274 -5.53 4.43 9.33
CA LEU A 274 -4.40 3.54 9.07
C LEU A 274 -4.18 2.54 10.21
N LEU A 275 -4.21 3.01 11.47
CA LEU A 275 -4.05 2.13 12.63
C LEU A 275 -5.19 1.12 12.74
N ARG A 276 -6.44 1.54 12.47
CA ARG A 276 -7.59 0.64 12.45
C ARG A 276 -7.47 -0.41 11.36
N ILE A 277 -7.15 -0.03 10.12
CA ILE A 277 -6.95 -0.96 9.00
C ILE A 277 -5.81 -1.95 9.32
N ALA A 278 -4.67 -1.46 9.80
CA ALA A 278 -3.51 -2.28 10.14
C ALA A 278 -3.78 -3.25 11.32
N SER A 279 -4.81 -2.98 12.14
CA SER A 279 -5.19 -3.79 13.29
C SER A 279 -5.92 -5.09 12.95
N PHE A 280 -6.38 -5.24 11.70
CA PHE A 280 -7.02 -6.45 11.20
C PHE A 280 -6.02 -7.37 10.50
N ASP A 281 -6.26 -8.68 10.58
CA ASP A 281 -5.57 -9.66 9.73
C ASP A 281 -6.26 -9.76 8.35
N PRO A 282 -5.56 -10.28 7.33
CA PRO A 282 -6.11 -10.33 5.97
C PRO A 282 -7.36 -11.18 5.83
N ALA A 283 -7.54 -12.23 6.66
CA ALA A 283 -8.74 -13.06 6.61
C ALA A 283 -9.97 -12.29 7.09
N THR A 284 -9.82 -11.54 8.18
CA THR A 284 -10.84 -10.63 8.69
C THR A 284 -11.19 -9.55 7.66
N LEU A 285 -10.19 -8.93 7.03
CA LEU A 285 -10.40 -7.90 6.01
C LEU A 285 -11.11 -8.43 4.76
N ALA A 286 -10.84 -9.67 4.37
CA ALA A 286 -11.56 -10.28 3.25
C ALA A 286 -13.07 -10.42 3.53
N GLN A 287 -13.49 -10.43 4.80
CA GLN A 287 -14.91 -10.51 5.18
C GLN A 287 -15.55 -9.12 5.26
N ILE A 288 -14.87 -8.16 5.90
CA ILE A 288 -15.44 -6.82 6.18
C ILE A 288 -15.09 -5.76 5.14
N ALA A 289 -14.24 -6.08 4.16
CA ALA A 289 -13.76 -5.17 3.12
C ALA A 289 -13.58 -5.89 1.77
N PRO A 290 -14.64 -6.51 1.21
CA PRO A 290 -14.60 -7.05 -0.15
C PRO A 290 -14.43 -5.92 -1.17
N ALA A 291 -14.01 -6.26 -2.38
CA ALA A 291 -14.06 -5.29 -3.49
C ALA A 291 -15.50 -4.77 -3.63
N ALA A 292 -15.65 -3.48 -3.87
CA ALA A 292 -16.94 -2.94 -4.31
C ALA A 292 -17.30 -3.62 -5.63
N GLU A 293 -18.59 -3.95 -5.79
CA GLU A 293 -19.10 -4.33 -7.11
C GLU A 293 -18.88 -3.14 -8.07
N PRO A 294 -18.55 -3.39 -9.35
CA PRO A 294 -18.49 -2.32 -10.34
C PRO A 294 -19.88 -1.69 -10.41
N ASP A 295 -19.93 -0.35 -10.37
CA ASP A 295 -21.20 0.38 -10.52
C ASP A 295 -21.74 0.06 -11.93
N GLU A 296 -22.98 -0.46 -12.01
CA GLU A 296 -23.64 -0.83 -13.28
C GLU A 296 -23.81 0.36 -14.25
N ASP A 297 -23.54 1.59 -13.79
CA ASP A 297 -23.76 2.83 -14.54
C ASP A 297 -22.59 3.25 -15.46
N GLU A 298 -21.43 2.59 -15.41
CA GLU A 298 -20.30 2.90 -16.32
C GLU A 298 -20.39 2.21 -17.70
N GLU A 299 -21.22 1.17 -17.86
CA GLU A 299 -21.38 0.48 -19.16
C GLU A 299 -22.23 1.27 -20.17
N ASP A 300 -23.07 2.20 -19.73
CA ASP A 300 -23.97 2.97 -20.61
C ASP A 300 -23.32 4.23 -21.23
N GLY A 301 -22.11 4.59 -20.80
CA GLY A 301 -21.37 5.76 -21.28
C GLY A 301 -20.69 5.55 -22.65
N ASP A 302 -20.18 4.34 -22.90
CA ASP A 302 -19.38 4.04 -24.10
C ASP A 302 -20.23 3.72 -25.34
N GLU A 303 -21.52 3.40 -25.20
CA GLU A 303 -22.41 3.20 -26.36
C GLU A 303 -22.95 4.52 -26.95
N LYS A 304 -23.01 5.61 -26.18
CA LYS A 304 -23.52 6.90 -26.67
C LYS A 304 -22.48 7.72 -27.44
N GLU A 305 -21.19 7.51 -27.20
CA GLU A 305 -20.12 8.26 -27.90
C GLU A 305 -19.73 7.65 -29.26
N ARG A 306 -20.28 6.48 -29.62
CA ARG A 306 -20.13 5.87 -30.95
C ARG A 306 -21.28 6.17 -31.92
N ALA A 307 -22.29 6.92 -31.48
CA ALA A 307 -23.50 7.22 -32.25
C ALA A 307 -23.71 8.72 -32.56
N ALA A 308 -22.70 9.58 -32.36
CA ALA A 308 -22.75 11.01 -32.67
C ALA A 308 -21.67 11.45 -33.67
#